data_AF-A0A2E4XSI3-F1
#
_entry.id   AF-A0A2E4XSI3-F1
#
_cell.length_a   1.000
_cell.length_b   1.000
_cell.length_c   1.000
_cell.angle_alpha   90.00
_cell.angle_beta   90.00
_cell.angle_gamma   90.00
#
_symmetry.space_group_name_H-M   'P 1'
#
loop_
_entity.id
_entity.type
_entity.pdbx_description
1 polymer ?
#
loop_
_entity_poly.entity_id
_entity_poly.type
_entity_poly.pdbx_seq_one_letter_code
_entity_poly.pdbx_strand_id
1 'polypeptide(L)'
;MKRSPVSSTRSRSDPMSPPLTGGCQCGRVRYEIIGEPLKITACHCMECQKQSGGAFGMALWVRSGDLRVKGTPKSYTRTADSGNPMTGVFCPDCGVRLYNIPSSDQDVYLLKPGTLDDTSGVRPERMVWARRKQHWLDIPDDIELVD
;
A
#
# COMPACT_ATOMS: atom_id res chain seq x y z
N MET A 1 -23.03 -19.97 17.37
CA MET A 1 -22.09 -20.45 16.33
C MET A 1 -20.67 -20.25 16.85
N LYS A 2 -19.97 -21.33 17.20
CA LYS A 2 -18.60 -21.27 17.74
C LYS A 2 -17.66 -20.95 16.58
N ARG A 3 -17.00 -19.79 16.61
CA ARG A 3 -15.94 -19.46 15.64
C ARG A 3 -14.74 -20.36 15.95
N SER A 4 -14.32 -21.16 14.97
CA SER A 4 -13.07 -21.92 15.03
C SER A 4 -11.89 -20.97 15.24
N PRO A 5 -10.85 -21.38 16.00
CA PRO A 5 -9.67 -20.56 16.15
C PRO A 5 -8.95 -20.47 14.81
N VAL A 6 -8.70 -19.24 14.34
CA VAL A 6 -7.79 -19.01 13.21
C VAL A 6 -6.40 -19.44 13.68
N SER A 7 -5.94 -20.58 13.19
CA SER A 7 -4.60 -21.13 13.46
C SER A 7 -3.55 -20.19 12.86
N SER A 8 -3.06 -19.24 13.65
CA SER A 8 -2.02 -18.29 13.24
C SER A 8 -0.63 -18.80 13.64
N THR A 9 0.01 -19.56 12.75
CA THR A 9 1.46 -19.73 12.79
C THR A 9 1.99 -19.66 11.36
N ARG A 10 2.01 -18.45 10.80
CA ARG A 10 3.02 -18.09 9.80
C ARG A 10 4.09 -17.26 10.51
N SER A 11 5.35 -17.53 10.19
CA SER A 11 6.51 -16.87 10.79
C SER A 11 6.48 -15.36 10.52
N ARG A 12 7.17 -14.57 11.33
CA ARG A 12 7.16 -13.09 11.30
C ARG A 12 7.80 -12.46 10.04
N SER A 13 8.15 -13.23 9.02
CA SER A 13 9.05 -12.75 7.95
C SER A 13 9.02 -13.62 6.68
N ASP A 14 7.87 -14.07 6.20
CA ASP A 14 7.84 -14.67 4.85
C ASP A 14 7.70 -13.52 3.84
N PRO A 15 8.78 -13.15 3.10
CA PRO A 15 8.70 -12.07 2.13
C PRO A 15 7.72 -12.44 1.02
N MET A 16 6.90 -11.48 0.61
CA MET A 16 6.02 -11.66 -0.54
C MET A 16 6.89 -11.90 -1.78
N SER A 17 6.88 -13.14 -2.28
CA SER A 17 7.72 -13.54 -3.41
C SER A 17 7.00 -13.28 -4.73
N PRO A 18 7.66 -12.64 -5.72
CA PRO A 18 7.11 -12.47 -7.06
C PRO A 18 6.88 -13.81 -7.80
N PRO A 19 6.02 -13.85 -8.83
CA PRO A 19 5.21 -12.72 -9.30
C PRO A 19 4.03 -12.43 -8.35
N LEU A 20 3.83 -11.15 -8.03
CA LEU A 20 2.64 -10.70 -7.29
C LEU A 20 1.63 -10.11 -8.25
N THR A 21 0.38 -10.55 -8.16
CA THR A 21 -0.71 -10.03 -8.99
C THR A 21 -1.74 -9.29 -8.16
N GLY A 22 -2.45 -8.38 -8.81
CA GLY A 22 -3.54 -7.65 -8.18
C GLY A 22 -4.30 -6.79 -9.18
N GLY A 23 -5.18 -5.96 -8.66
CA GLY A 23 -5.96 -5.05 -9.47
C GLY A 23 -6.98 -4.26 -8.70
N CYS A 24 -7.72 -3.44 -9.44
CA CYS A 24 -8.82 -2.68 -8.87
C CYS A 24 -10.03 -3.58 -8.57
N GLN A 25 -10.97 -3.06 -7.78
CA GLN A 25 -12.17 -3.80 -7.34
C GLN A 25 -13.06 -4.28 -8.49
N CYS A 26 -13.15 -3.52 -9.60
CA CYS A 26 -13.95 -3.93 -10.76
C CYS A 26 -13.18 -4.81 -11.77
N GLY A 27 -11.90 -5.10 -11.53
CA GLY A 27 -11.07 -5.95 -12.39
C GLY A 27 -10.61 -5.33 -13.71
N ARG A 28 -11.05 -4.11 -14.07
CA ARG A 28 -10.68 -3.45 -15.34
C ARG A 28 -9.23 -3.00 -15.41
N VAL A 29 -8.60 -2.74 -14.27
CA VAL A 29 -7.17 -2.46 -14.17
C VAL A 29 -6.54 -3.58 -13.35
N ARG A 30 -5.58 -4.27 -13.97
CA ARG A 30 -4.82 -5.39 -13.38
C ARG A 30 -3.35 -5.07 -13.44
N TYR A 31 -2.58 -5.61 -12.52
CA TYR A 31 -1.13 -5.46 -12.55
C TYR A 31 -0.42 -6.75 -12.14
N GLU A 32 0.84 -6.82 -12.53
CA GLU A 32 1.82 -7.83 -12.14
C GLU A 32 3.09 -7.12 -11.66
N ILE A 33 3.67 -7.61 -10.57
CA ILE A 33 4.97 -7.18 -10.04
C ILE A 33 5.92 -8.35 -10.16
N ILE A 34 6.99 -8.19 -10.92
CA ILE A 34 7.95 -9.26 -11.21
C ILE A 34 9.19 -9.26 -10.33
N GLY A 35 9.48 -8.15 -9.66
CA GLY A 35 10.65 -8.01 -8.79
C GLY A 35 10.27 -7.97 -7.32
N GLU A 36 11.25 -8.28 -6.46
CA GLU A 36 11.05 -8.32 -5.02
C GLU A 36 10.61 -6.95 -4.48
N PRO A 37 9.54 -6.88 -3.67
CA PRO A 37 9.18 -5.65 -3.00
C PRO A 37 10.26 -5.18 -2.03
N LEU A 38 10.40 -3.87 -1.88
CA LEU A 38 11.44 -3.25 -1.08
C LEU A 38 11.10 -3.19 0.40
N LYS A 39 9.83 -2.91 0.74
CA LYS A 39 9.29 -2.81 2.11
C LYS A 39 7.79 -2.54 2.09
N ILE A 40 7.13 -2.75 3.24
CA ILE A 40 5.77 -2.28 3.48
C ILE A 40 5.77 -1.22 4.58
N THR A 41 5.10 -0.10 4.31
CA THR A 41 4.90 0.98 5.27
C THR A 41 3.42 1.30 5.45
N ALA A 42 3.02 1.68 6.66
CA ALA A 42 1.75 2.33 6.93
C ALA A 42 1.99 3.83 7.20
N CYS A 43 1.14 4.69 6.69
CA CYS A 43 1.26 6.15 6.84
C CYS A 43 -0.01 6.73 7.44
N HIS A 44 0.17 7.48 8.54
CA HIS A 44 -0.90 8.10 9.31
C HIS A 44 -1.12 9.57 8.96
N CYS A 45 -0.49 10.12 7.91
CA CYS A 45 -0.82 11.49 7.52
C CYS A 45 -2.30 11.60 7.11
N MET A 46 -2.89 12.79 7.30
CA MET A 46 -4.34 13.00 7.08
C MET A 46 -4.78 12.64 5.66
N GLU A 47 -3.87 12.82 4.70
CA GLU A 47 -4.13 12.50 3.31
C GLU A 47 -4.12 10.98 3.05
N CYS A 48 -3.25 10.21 3.71
CA CYS A 48 -3.29 8.75 3.63
C CYS A 48 -4.54 8.17 4.31
N GLN A 49 -5.00 8.80 5.40
CA GLN A 49 -6.27 8.47 6.04
C GLN A 49 -7.45 8.77 5.11
N LYS A 50 -7.50 9.97 4.52
CA LYS A 50 -8.53 10.38 3.55
C LYS A 50 -8.56 9.45 2.32
N GLN A 51 -7.39 9.14 1.76
CA GLN A 51 -7.26 8.32 0.57
C GLN A 51 -7.73 6.87 0.79
N SER A 52 -7.48 6.32 1.99
CA SER A 52 -7.88 4.95 2.34
C SER A 52 -9.28 4.84 2.94
N GLY A 53 -9.82 5.93 3.48
CA GLY A 53 -11.00 5.91 4.34
C GLY A 53 -10.75 5.25 5.70
N GLY A 54 -9.50 4.93 6.05
CA GLY A 54 -9.13 4.20 7.26
C GLY A 54 -8.18 4.97 8.19
N ALA A 55 -7.68 4.29 9.22
CA ALA A 55 -6.75 4.87 10.20
C ALA A 55 -5.35 5.20 9.65
N PHE A 56 -5.01 4.65 8.49
CA PHE A 56 -3.75 4.84 7.78
C PHE A 56 -3.89 4.39 6.32
N GLY A 57 -3.02 4.89 5.46
CA GLY A 57 -2.81 4.33 4.12
C GLY A 57 -1.58 3.43 4.11
N MET A 58 -1.65 2.28 3.45
CA MET A 58 -0.50 1.40 3.27
C MET A 58 0.20 1.66 1.93
N ALA A 59 1.49 1.33 1.89
CA ALA A 59 2.31 1.34 0.69
C ALA A 59 3.27 0.14 0.68
N LEU A 60 3.17 -0.68 -0.37
CA LEU A 60 4.18 -1.63 -0.78
C LEU A 60 5.11 -0.92 -1.77
N TRP A 61 6.38 -0.81 -1.41
CA TRP A 61 7.37 -0.12 -2.21
C TRP A 61 7.92 -1.10 -3.27
N VAL A 62 7.80 -0.75 -4.54
CA VAL A 62 8.26 -1.57 -5.66
C VAL A 62 9.05 -0.72 -6.65
N ARG A 63 10.06 -1.31 -7.31
CA ARG A 63 10.74 -0.62 -8.42
C ARG A 63 9.76 -0.39 -9.56
N SER A 64 9.78 0.80 -10.16
CA SER A 64 8.85 1.17 -11.23
C SER A 64 9.00 0.26 -12.45
N GLY A 65 10.23 -0.13 -12.79
CA GLY A 65 10.54 -1.08 -13.87
C GLY A 65 10.00 -2.51 -13.65
N ASP A 66 9.65 -2.87 -12.41
CA ASP A 66 9.13 -4.20 -12.06
C ASP A 66 7.59 -4.26 -12.10
N LEU A 67 6.90 -3.13 -12.30
CA LEU A 67 5.43 -3.06 -12.33
C LEU A 67 4.89 -3.04 -13.77
N ARG A 68 4.07 -4.03 -14.10
CA ARG A 68 3.34 -4.10 -15.37
C ARG A 68 1.86 -3.87 -15.14
N VAL A 69 1.25 -2.93 -15.84
CA VAL A 69 -0.17 -2.58 -15.69
C VAL A 69 -0.93 -2.86 -16.98
N LYS A 70 -2.10 -3.51 -16.86
CA LYS A 70 -3.07 -3.73 -17.93
C LYS A 70 -4.36 -2.95 -17.62
N GLY A 71 -4.96 -2.36 -18.64
CA GLY A 71 -6.11 -1.46 -18.52
C GLY A 71 -5.70 0.01 -18.61
N THR A 72 -6.65 0.91 -18.37
CA THR A 72 -6.48 2.36 -18.58
C THR A 72 -6.73 3.12 -17.27
N PRO A 73 -5.77 3.12 -16.32
CA PRO A 73 -5.92 3.91 -15.11
C PRO A 73 -5.87 5.41 -15.42
N LYS A 74 -6.43 6.22 -14.52
CA LYS A 74 -6.25 7.67 -14.51
C LYS A 74 -5.31 8.08 -13.38
N SER A 75 -4.74 9.27 -13.51
CA SER A 75 -3.88 9.85 -12.49
C SER A 75 -4.41 11.20 -12.01
N TYR A 76 -4.03 11.56 -10.78
CA TYR A 76 -4.27 12.87 -10.19
C TYR A 76 -3.07 13.24 -9.33
N THR A 77 -2.52 14.43 -9.55
CA THR A 77 -1.35 14.95 -8.84
C THR A 77 -1.78 15.99 -7.82
N ARG A 78 -1.22 15.89 -6.62
CA ARG A 78 -1.39 16.86 -5.53
C ARG A 78 -0.06 17.15 -4.86
N THR A 79 0.02 18.25 -4.14
CA THR A 79 1.12 18.52 -3.20
C THR A 79 0.92 17.69 -1.94
N ALA A 80 1.95 16.95 -1.49
CA ALA A 80 1.93 16.23 -0.23
C ALA A 80 2.31 17.15 0.95
N ASP A 81 2.07 16.71 2.19
CA ASP A 81 2.50 17.41 3.41
C ASP A 81 4.01 17.72 3.42
N SER A 82 4.82 16.93 2.71
CA SER A 82 6.25 17.17 2.55
C SER A 82 6.60 18.33 1.59
N GLY A 83 5.60 18.95 0.96
CA GLY A 83 5.77 19.95 -0.10
C GLY A 83 6.01 19.36 -1.50
N ASN A 84 6.30 18.05 -1.61
CA ASN A 84 6.59 17.41 -2.89
C ASN A 84 5.29 16.99 -3.62
N PRO A 85 5.25 17.11 -4.95
CA PRO A 85 4.18 16.50 -5.74
C PRO A 85 4.10 14.99 -5.55
N MET A 86 2.86 14.50 -5.45
CA MET A 86 2.53 13.08 -5.34
C MET A 86 1.43 12.79 -6.35
N THR A 87 1.74 11.94 -7.32
CA THR A 87 0.79 11.50 -8.34
C THR A 87 0.18 10.18 -7.92
N GLY A 88 -1.11 10.15 -7.63
CA GLY A 88 -1.80 8.89 -7.40
C GLY A 88 -2.39 8.35 -8.71
N VAL A 89 -2.33 7.03 -8.89
CA VAL A 89 -2.89 6.30 -10.05
C VAL A 89 -4.03 5.38 -9.59
N PHE A 90 -5.19 5.48 -10.24
CA PHE A 90 -6.44 4.84 -9.81
C PHE A 90 -7.27 4.34 -10.99
N CYS A 91 -8.15 3.38 -10.73
CA CYS A 91 -9.13 2.94 -11.71
C CYS A 91 -10.25 3.98 -11.85
N PRO A 92 -10.53 4.50 -13.06
CA PRO A 92 -11.59 5.50 -13.24
C PRO A 92 -13.00 4.94 -13.03
N ASP A 93 -13.20 3.63 -13.18
CA ASP A 93 -14.52 3.01 -13.08
C ASP A 93 -14.96 2.71 -11.64
N CYS A 94 -14.03 2.35 -10.76
CA CYS A 94 -14.34 2.00 -9.36
C CYS A 94 -13.66 2.88 -8.32
N GLY A 95 -12.83 3.84 -8.73
CA GLY A 95 -12.16 4.79 -7.83
C GLY A 95 -11.00 4.21 -7.02
N VAL A 96 -10.77 2.89 -7.03
CA VAL A 96 -9.69 2.24 -6.27
C VAL A 96 -8.34 2.81 -6.69
N ARG A 97 -7.60 3.35 -5.71
CA ARG A 97 -6.20 3.72 -5.88
C ARG A 97 -5.35 2.46 -5.94
N LEU A 98 -4.49 2.37 -6.95
CA LEU A 98 -3.59 1.25 -7.17
C LEU A 98 -2.19 1.52 -6.64
N TYR A 99 -1.63 2.69 -6.96
CA TYR A 99 -0.30 3.09 -6.50
C TYR A 99 -0.15 4.62 -6.52
N ASN A 100 0.89 5.11 -5.86
CA ASN A 100 1.33 6.50 -5.96
C ASN A 100 2.75 6.56 -6.55
N ILE A 101 3.06 7.66 -7.24
CA ILE A 101 4.35 8.00 -7.83
C ILE A 101 4.82 9.28 -7.14
N PRO A 102 5.90 9.22 -6.33
CA PRO A 102 6.45 10.41 -5.69
C PRO A 102 7.30 11.18 -6.71
N SER A 103 7.24 12.51 -6.72
CA SER A 103 8.10 13.29 -7.62
C SER A 103 9.57 13.26 -7.21
N SER A 104 9.86 12.91 -5.96
CA SER A 104 11.22 12.86 -5.42
C SER A 104 12.02 11.65 -5.88
N ASP A 105 11.33 10.60 -6.36
CA ASP A 105 11.95 9.35 -6.80
C ASP A 105 11.01 8.64 -7.79
N GLN A 106 11.30 8.71 -9.08
CA GLN A 106 10.48 8.06 -10.11
C GLN A 106 10.86 6.59 -10.36
N ASP A 107 11.92 6.09 -9.70
CA ASP A 107 12.35 4.70 -9.79
C ASP A 107 11.56 3.80 -8.85
N VAL A 108 10.73 4.38 -7.96
CA VAL A 108 9.93 3.63 -6.99
C VAL A 108 8.47 4.04 -7.02
N TYR A 109 7.58 3.04 -7.09
CA TYR A 109 6.14 3.22 -6.95
C TYR A 109 5.64 2.67 -5.61
N LEU A 110 4.65 3.36 -5.04
CA LEU A 110 4.04 3.04 -3.75
C LEU A 110 2.69 2.35 -3.98
N LEU A 111 2.73 1.05 -4.26
CA LEU A 111 1.56 0.22 -4.50
C LEU A 111 0.68 0.12 -3.26
N LYS A 112 -0.65 0.07 -3.44
CA LYS A 112 -1.62 -0.15 -2.37
C LYS A 112 -1.75 -1.66 -2.15
N PRO A 113 -1.15 -2.24 -1.08
CA PRO A 113 -1.06 -3.69 -0.93
C PRO A 113 -2.41 -4.37 -0.73
N GLY A 114 -3.44 -3.66 -0.27
CA GLY A 114 -4.81 -4.19 -0.21
C GLY A 114 -5.46 -4.46 -1.57
N THR A 115 -4.77 -4.13 -2.68
CA THR A 115 -5.23 -4.44 -4.05
C THR A 115 -4.58 -5.71 -4.63
N LEU A 116 -3.71 -6.38 -3.87
CA LEU A 116 -3.13 -7.67 -4.24
C LEU A 116 -4.20 -8.77 -4.22
N ASP A 117 -4.04 -9.78 -5.07
CA ASP A 117 -4.92 -10.95 -5.06
C ASP A 117 -4.68 -11.83 -3.82
N ASP A 118 -3.42 -11.93 -3.37
CA ASP A 118 -3.05 -12.53 -2.08
C ASP A 118 -2.51 -11.44 -1.14
N THR A 119 -3.24 -11.20 -0.05
CA THR A 119 -2.88 -10.22 0.98
C THR A 119 -2.31 -10.84 2.25
N SER A 120 -2.11 -12.17 2.28
CA SER A 120 -1.69 -12.90 3.49
C SER A 120 -0.31 -12.49 4.01
N GLY A 121 0.57 -12.00 3.12
CA GLY A 121 1.90 -11.47 3.45
C GLY A 121 1.95 -9.96 3.73
N VAL A 122 0.81 -9.26 3.71
CA VAL A 122 0.78 -7.81 3.90
C VAL A 122 0.94 -7.45 5.37
N ARG A 123 2.14 -7.02 5.74
CA ARG A 123 2.47 -6.53 7.08
C ARG A 123 3.44 -5.36 6.98
N PRO A 124 3.11 -4.17 7.53
CA PRO A 124 4.06 -3.06 7.55
C PRO A 124 5.21 -3.37 8.52
N GLU A 125 6.39 -2.86 8.22
CA GLU A 125 7.55 -2.88 9.11
C GLU A 125 7.73 -1.53 9.81
N ARG A 126 7.19 -0.47 9.20
CA ARG A 126 7.29 0.91 9.68
C ARG A 126 5.95 1.64 9.57
N MET A 127 5.65 2.45 10.59
CA MET A 127 4.56 3.42 10.60
C MET A 127 5.11 4.85 10.54
N VAL A 128 4.69 5.61 9.54
CA VAL A 128 5.16 6.98 9.28
C VAL A 128 4.07 8.00 9.63
N TRP A 129 4.46 9.18 10.11
CA TRP A 129 3.57 10.20 10.68
C TRP A 129 2.78 9.69 11.88
N ALA A 130 3.40 8.81 12.68
CA ALA A 130 2.74 8.09 13.77
C ALA A 130 2.09 9.01 14.81
N ARG A 131 2.57 10.24 14.98
CA ARG A 131 1.92 11.27 15.81
C ARG A 131 0.46 11.57 15.43
N ARG A 132 0.06 11.24 14.20
CA ARG A 132 -1.31 11.41 13.68
C ARG A 132 -2.12 10.12 13.68
N LYS A 133 -1.66 9.05 14.35
CA LYS A 133 -2.42 7.80 14.48
C LYS A 133 -3.79 8.08 15.12
N GLN A 134 -4.77 7.29 14.72
CA GLN A 134 -6.07 7.29 15.40
C GLN A 134 -5.88 6.82 16.86
N HIS A 135 -6.57 7.48 17.80
CA HIS A 135 -6.34 7.24 19.23
C HIS A 135 -6.55 5.79 19.66
N TRP A 136 -7.52 5.11 19.02
CA TRP A 136 -7.86 3.71 19.29
C TRP A 136 -6.87 2.69 18.73
N LEU A 137 -5.94 3.09 17.86
CA LEU A 137 -5.04 2.15 17.17
C LEU A 137 -3.81 1.85 18.02
N ASP A 138 -3.74 0.65 18.58
CA ASP A 138 -2.51 0.15 19.21
C ASP A 138 -1.49 -0.27 18.14
N ILE A 139 -0.21 0.05 18.37
CA ILE A 139 0.87 -0.28 17.46
C ILE A 139 1.73 -1.38 18.09
N PRO A 140 1.97 -2.51 17.41
CA PRO A 140 2.86 -3.55 17.91
C PRO A 140 4.28 -3.02 18.18
N ASP A 141 4.91 -3.49 19.25
CA ASP A 141 6.24 -3.04 19.69
C ASP A 141 7.36 -3.30 18.65
N ASP A 142 7.13 -4.23 17.72
CA ASP A 142 8.08 -4.57 16.66
C ASP A 142 7.93 -3.71 15.39
N ILE A 143 7.08 -2.68 15.41
CA ILE A 143 6.94 -1.69 14.35
C ILE A 143 7.78 -0.46 14.63
N GLU A 144 8.63 -0.09 13.68
CA GLU A 144 9.35 1.18 13.76
C GLU A 144 8.41 2.38 13.55
N LEU A 145 8.44 3.36 14.46
CA LEU A 145 7.71 4.62 14.35
C LEU A 145 8.61 5.71 13.79
N VAL A 146 8.10 6.43 12.79
CA VAL A 146 8.81 7.55 12.15
C VAL A 146 7.85 8.71 11.95
N ASP A 147 8.33 9.93 12.18
CA ASP A 147 7.57 11.16 11.95
C ASP A 147 8.15 12.00 10.81
#